data_AF-A0A0F9IFX6-F1
#
_entry.id   AF-A0A0F9IFX6-F1
#
_cell.length_a   1.000
_cell.length_b   1.000
_cell.length_c   1.000
_cell.angle_alpha   90.00
_cell.angle_beta   90.00
_cell.angle_gamma   90.00
#
_symmetry.space_group_name_H-M   'P 1'
#
loop_
_entity.id
_entity.type
_entity.pdbx_description
1 polymer ?
#
loop_
_entity_poly.entity_id
_entity_poly.type
_entity_poly.pdbx_seq_one_letter_code
_entity_poly.pdbx_strand_id
1 'polypeptide(L)'
;LQLAQLALANLSYPGQDSKPTAWSSVDIVYGAGWAAGPIPVEYRIDAGGNVSLRGLARRAAAGAGLPMFTLPLGFRPPGQLVIPTSGNDPAPGPGALTATTQFEAVGDVSLLLPTVTQGANADIRVDGVSFSIFV
;
A
#
# COMPACT_ATOMS: atom_id res chain seq x y z
N LEU A 1 -10.08 2.35 53.40
CA LEU A 1 -10.51 1.76 52.11
C LEU A 1 -10.61 2.89 51.10
N GLN A 2 -9.52 3.14 50.39
CA GLN A 2 -9.37 4.24 49.45
C GLN A 2 -9.99 3.78 48.12
N LEU A 3 -11.09 4.42 47.72
CA LEU A 3 -11.83 4.08 46.50
C LEU A 3 -10.93 4.35 45.30
N ALA A 4 -10.66 3.29 44.53
CA ALA A 4 -9.86 3.32 43.32
C ALA A 4 -10.51 4.25 42.30
N GLN A 5 -9.80 5.33 42.01
CA GLN A 5 -10.08 6.27 40.94
C GLN A 5 -9.93 5.50 39.61
N LEU A 6 -11.06 5.10 39.00
CA LEU A 6 -11.08 4.45 37.69
C LEU A 6 -10.46 5.40 36.66
N ALA A 7 -9.23 5.10 36.26
CA ALA A 7 -8.55 5.78 35.18
C ALA A 7 -9.28 5.49 33.86
N LEU A 8 -9.93 6.53 33.31
CA LEU A 8 -10.45 6.58 31.94
C LEU A 8 -9.34 6.62 30.87
N ALA A 9 -8.12 6.16 31.18
CA ALA A 9 -6.96 6.31 30.32
C ALA A 9 -6.74 5.15 29.32
N ASN A 10 -7.61 4.13 29.30
CA ASN A 10 -7.35 2.89 28.56
C ASN A 10 -8.42 2.49 27.55
N LEU A 11 -9.12 3.46 26.95
CA LEU A 11 -9.75 3.25 25.65
C LEU A 11 -8.79 3.70 24.56
N SER A 12 -7.68 2.96 24.42
CA SER A 12 -6.88 3.02 23.19
C SER A 12 -7.73 2.42 22.07
N TYR A 13 -8.25 3.27 21.19
CA TYR A 13 -8.74 2.82 19.90
C TYR A 13 -7.54 2.26 19.13
N PRO A 14 -7.57 0.99 18.67
CA PRO A 14 -6.54 0.49 17.77
C PRO A 14 -6.65 1.30 16.46
N GLY A 15 -5.77 2.29 16.31
CA GLY A 15 -5.78 3.21 15.16
C GLY A 15 -5.38 4.66 15.45
N GLN A 16 -5.19 5.05 16.71
CA GLN A 16 -4.63 6.36 17.10
C GLN A 16 -3.18 6.26 17.63
N ASP A 17 -2.54 5.10 17.46
CA ASP A 17 -1.11 4.97 17.72
C ASP A 17 -0.37 5.78 16.64
N SER A 18 0.46 6.72 17.08
CA SER A 18 1.14 7.75 16.28
C SER A 18 1.46 7.28 14.86
N LYS A 19 0.74 7.82 13.88
CA LYS A 19 0.95 7.45 12.47
C LYS A 19 2.44 7.57 12.12
N PRO A 20 3.10 6.51 11.60
CA PRO A 20 4.52 6.55 11.28
C PRO A 20 4.90 7.74 10.41
N THR A 21 5.69 8.64 10.99
CA THR A 21 6.38 9.73 10.28
C THR A 21 7.69 9.26 9.66
N ALA A 22 8.25 8.16 10.18
CA ALA A 22 9.28 7.36 9.53
C ALA A 22 8.65 6.36 8.55
N TRP A 23 9.44 5.84 7.61
CA TRP A 23 9.01 4.78 6.71
C TRP A 23 8.72 3.49 7.49
N SER A 24 7.58 2.86 7.23
CA SER A 24 7.15 1.63 7.87
C SER A 24 6.56 0.65 6.84
N SER A 25 6.77 -0.65 7.05
CA SER A 25 6.14 -1.75 6.31
C SER A 25 5.25 -2.64 7.19
N VAL A 26 5.16 -2.35 8.49
CA VAL A 26 4.66 -3.26 9.54
C VAL A 26 3.23 -3.76 9.25
N ASP A 27 2.38 -2.93 8.66
CA ASP A 27 0.97 -3.26 8.41
C ASP A 27 0.62 -3.44 6.93
N ILE A 28 1.62 -3.56 6.03
CA ILE A 28 1.36 -3.88 4.62
C ILE A 28 0.98 -5.35 4.51
N VAL A 29 -0.26 -5.62 4.10
CA VAL A 29 -0.73 -6.97 3.78
C VAL A 29 -0.73 -7.13 2.26
N TYR A 30 0.09 -8.05 1.74
CA TYR A 30 0.10 -8.38 0.32
C TYR A 30 -1.07 -9.28 -0.05
N GLY A 31 -1.68 -9.03 -1.21
CA GLY A 31 -2.74 -9.87 -1.73
C GLY A 31 -2.23 -11.21 -2.26
N ALA A 32 -3.15 -12.12 -2.56
CA ALA A 32 -2.79 -13.45 -3.06
C ALA A 32 -2.00 -13.35 -4.38
N GLY A 33 -0.88 -14.08 -4.45
CA GLY A 33 0.03 -14.05 -5.59
C GLY A 33 0.97 -12.84 -5.62
N TRP A 34 1.02 -12.05 -4.54
CA TRP A 34 1.96 -10.94 -4.34
C TRP A 34 2.84 -11.16 -3.12
N ALA A 35 4.00 -10.52 -3.11
CA ALA A 35 4.97 -10.52 -2.03
C ALA A 35 5.76 -9.20 -2.01
N ALA A 36 6.54 -9.00 -0.95
CA ALA A 36 7.52 -7.92 -0.92
C ALA A 36 8.56 -8.11 -2.05
N GLY A 37 8.84 -7.03 -2.78
CA GLY A 37 9.97 -6.97 -3.69
C GLY A 37 11.31 -6.80 -2.97
N PRO A 38 12.41 -6.66 -3.71
CA PRO A 38 13.75 -6.46 -3.13
C PRO A 38 13.86 -5.23 -2.22
N ILE A 39 13.05 -4.21 -2.53
CA ILE A 39 12.79 -3.07 -1.66
C ILE A 39 11.32 -3.19 -1.26
N PRO A 40 11.00 -3.53 0.00
CA PRO A 40 9.61 -3.76 0.40
C PRO A 40 8.78 -2.49 0.25
N VAL A 41 7.48 -2.66 0.03
CA VAL A 41 6.55 -1.53 0.08
C VAL A 41 6.53 -0.96 1.49
N GLU A 42 6.70 0.35 1.58
CA GLU A 42 6.67 1.11 2.82
C GLU A 42 5.83 2.37 2.64
N TYR A 43 5.24 2.81 3.75
CA TYR A 43 4.44 4.02 3.83
C TYR A 43 4.92 4.92 4.96
N ARG A 44 4.62 6.21 4.85
CA ARG A 44 4.70 7.19 5.92
C ARG A 44 3.60 8.23 5.74
N ILE A 45 3.31 8.97 6.79
CA ILE A 45 2.47 10.18 6.70
C ILE A 45 3.21 11.37 7.28
N ASP A 46 3.02 12.55 6.69
CA ASP A 46 3.49 13.80 7.28
C ASP A 46 2.45 14.45 8.20
N ALA A 47 2.82 15.55 8.85
CA ALA A 47 1.94 16.31 9.73
C ALA A 47 0.75 16.96 8.98
N GLY A 48 0.85 17.09 7.65
CA GLY A 48 -0.21 17.61 6.78
C GLY A 48 -1.18 16.53 6.30
N GLY A 49 -0.98 15.27 6.67
CA GLY A 49 -1.82 14.16 6.22
C GLY A 49 -1.49 13.62 4.84
N ASN A 50 -0.34 13.96 4.28
CA ASN A 50 0.09 13.38 3.01
C ASN A 50 0.70 12.01 3.27
N VAL A 51 0.08 10.99 2.72
CA VAL A 51 0.62 9.63 2.70
C VAL A 51 1.59 9.54 1.55
N SER A 52 2.80 9.08 1.81
CA SER A 52 3.82 8.78 0.80
C SER A 52 4.11 7.29 0.80
N LEU A 53 4.28 6.72 -0.39
CA LEU A 53 4.63 5.32 -0.60
C LEU A 53 5.99 5.20 -1.28
N ARG A 54 6.69 4.12 -0.96
CA ARG A 54 7.91 3.71 -1.66
C ARG A 54 8.03 2.21 -1.75
N GLY A 55 8.93 1.76 -2.62
CA GLY A 55 9.31 0.35 -2.74
C GLY A 55 8.68 -0.37 -3.92
N LEU A 56 8.71 -1.70 -3.83
CA LEU A 56 8.41 -2.65 -4.89
C LEU A 56 7.44 -3.72 -4.38
N ALA A 57 6.32 -3.88 -5.06
CA ALA A 57 5.46 -5.05 -4.91
C ALA A 57 5.84 -6.09 -5.97
N ARG A 58 6.15 -7.32 -5.54
CA ARG A 58 6.55 -8.40 -6.45
C ARG A 58 5.41 -9.38 -6.68
N ARG A 59 5.21 -9.75 -7.94
CA ARG A 59 4.34 -10.84 -8.32
C ARG A 59 5.00 -12.17 -7.95
N ALA A 60 4.42 -12.92 -7.02
CA ALA A 60 4.93 -14.22 -6.58
C ALA A 60 4.53 -15.36 -7.53
N ALA A 61 3.37 -15.25 -8.18
CA ALA A 61 2.88 -16.21 -9.15
C ALA A 61 2.14 -15.51 -10.30
N ALA A 62 2.30 -15.99 -11.53
CA ALA A 62 1.65 -15.38 -12.69
C ALA A 62 0.13 -15.32 -12.53
N GLY A 63 -0.50 -14.23 -12.99
CA GLY A 63 -1.96 -14.06 -12.97
C GLY A 63 -2.40 -12.61 -13.10
N ALA A 64 -3.70 -12.37 -13.00
CA ALA A 64 -4.33 -11.05 -13.21
C ALA A 64 -5.30 -10.68 -12.07
N GLY A 65 -5.60 -9.38 -11.95
CA GLY A 65 -6.80 -8.88 -11.28
C GLY A 65 -6.89 -8.96 -9.75
N LEU A 66 -5.80 -9.28 -9.05
CA LEU A 66 -5.78 -9.31 -7.58
C LEU A 66 -5.06 -8.08 -7.01
N PRO A 67 -5.55 -7.51 -5.89
CA PRO A 67 -4.87 -6.41 -5.21
C PRO A 67 -3.45 -6.81 -4.85
N MET A 68 -2.51 -5.89 -5.07
CA MET A 68 -1.09 -6.07 -4.75
C MET A 68 -0.88 -6.09 -3.26
N PHE A 69 -1.45 -5.11 -2.59
CA PHE A 69 -1.44 -4.96 -1.14
C PHE A 69 -2.58 -4.05 -0.70
N THR A 70 -2.86 -4.07 0.60
CA THR A 70 -3.86 -3.21 1.23
C THR A 70 -3.18 -2.25 2.20
N LEU A 71 -3.54 -0.97 2.12
CA LEU A 71 -3.09 0.05 3.05
C LEU A 71 -3.83 -0.06 4.41
N PRO A 72 -3.12 0.14 5.52
CA PRO A 72 -3.72 0.15 6.84
C PRO A 72 -4.75 1.28 6.99
N LEU A 73 -5.70 1.07 7.91
CA LEU A 73 -6.67 2.09 8.28
C LEU A 73 -5.95 3.38 8.73
N GLY A 74 -6.45 4.53 8.30
CA GLY A 74 -5.84 5.83 8.59
C GLY A 74 -4.77 6.29 7.59
N PHE A 75 -4.41 5.45 6.60
CA PHE A 75 -3.51 5.77 5.47
C PHE A 75 -4.19 5.59 4.10
N ARG A 76 -5.48 5.25 4.11
CA ARG A 76 -6.27 5.00 2.90
C ARG A 76 -6.65 6.33 2.25
N PRO A 77 -6.73 6.40 0.92
CA PRO A 77 -7.19 7.61 0.25
C PRO A 77 -8.66 7.88 0.57
N PRO A 78 -9.10 9.14 0.52
CA PRO A 78 -10.49 9.53 0.79
C PRO A 78 -11.46 9.09 -0.31
N GLY A 79 -10.93 8.69 -1.47
CA GLY A 79 -11.67 8.20 -2.62
C GLY A 79 -10.76 7.34 -3.50
N GLN A 80 -11.29 6.92 -4.65
CA GLN A 80 -10.51 6.19 -5.64
C GLN A 80 -9.46 7.11 -6.29
N LEU A 81 -8.21 6.67 -6.34
CA LEU A 81 -7.13 7.36 -7.05
C LEU A 81 -6.55 6.45 -8.13
N VAL A 82 -6.18 7.05 -9.26
CA VAL A 82 -5.56 6.35 -10.38
C VAL A 82 -4.22 7.03 -10.66
N ILE A 83 -3.13 6.31 -10.41
CA ILE A 83 -1.78 6.87 -10.40
C ILE A 83 -0.88 6.04 -11.33
N PRO A 84 -0.18 6.67 -12.29
CA PRO A 84 0.75 5.95 -13.15
C PRO A 84 1.92 5.43 -12.31
N THR A 85 2.30 4.19 -12.57
CA THR A 85 3.42 3.48 -11.94
C THR A 85 4.24 2.78 -13.02
N SER A 86 5.41 2.30 -12.65
CA SER A 86 6.28 1.57 -13.56
C SER A 86 6.63 0.23 -12.95
N GLY A 87 6.98 -0.73 -13.78
CA GLY A 87 7.44 -2.03 -13.34
C GLY A 87 8.26 -2.73 -14.41
N ASN A 88 8.86 -3.84 -14.01
CA ASN A 88 9.46 -4.79 -14.92
C ASN A 88 8.63 -6.05 -14.95
N ASP A 89 8.40 -6.59 -16.15
CA ASP A 89 7.81 -7.91 -16.33
C ASP A 89 8.87 -8.83 -16.94
N PRO A 90 9.31 -9.89 -16.23
CA PRO A 90 10.23 -10.88 -16.79
C PRO A 90 9.54 -11.84 -17.79
N ALA A 91 8.21 -11.76 -17.97
CA ALA A 91 7.52 -12.53 -19.00
C ALA A 91 8.03 -12.16 -20.41
N PRO A 92 8.06 -13.11 -21.37
CA PRO A 92 8.42 -12.83 -22.75
C PRO A 92 7.42 -11.83 -23.37
N GLY A 93 7.84 -10.57 -23.45
CA GLY A 93 7.07 -9.40 -23.89
C GLY A 93 7.92 -8.14 -23.75
N PRO A 94 7.44 -6.93 -24.13
CA PRO A 94 8.20 -5.70 -23.95
C PRO A 94 8.51 -5.50 -22.46
N GLY A 95 9.76 -5.74 -22.06
CA GLY A 95 10.22 -5.93 -20.67
C GLY A 95 10.11 -4.71 -19.73
N ALA A 96 9.36 -3.67 -20.12
CA ALA A 96 8.99 -2.55 -19.27
C ALA A 96 7.46 -2.49 -19.19
N LEU A 97 6.92 -2.71 -18.00
CA LEU A 97 5.49 -2.66 -17.75
C LEU A 97 5.16 -1.26 -17.22
N THR A 98 4.70 -0.37 -18.10
CA THR A 98 4.06 0.88 -17.66
C THR A 98 2.68 0.53 -17.17
N ALA A 99 2.51 0.49 -15.85
CA ALA A 99 1.29 0.06 -15.21
C ALA A 99 0.55 1.26 -14.63
N THR A 100 -0.76 1.33 -14.78
CA THR A 100 -1.54 2.25 -13.96
C THR A 100 -1.94 1.52 -12.68
N THR A 101 -1.70 2.12 -11.52
CA THR A 101 -2.20 1.62 -10.24
C THR A 101 -3.46 2.35 -9.84
N GLN A 102 -4.39 1.60 -9.29
CA GLN A 102 -5.63 2.07 -8.74
C GLN A 102 -5.59 1.86 -7.24
N PHE A 103 -5.83 2.94 -6.50
CA PHE A 103 -5.97 2.93 -5.06
C PHE A 103 -7.45 3.09 -4.75
N GLU A 104 -8.01 2.12 -4.06
CA GLU A 104 -9.40 2.15 -3.62
C GLU A 104 -9.54 2.86 -2.27
N ALA A 105 -10.72 3.43 -2.00
CA ALA A 105 -11.03 4.02 -0.70
C ALA A 105 -10.94 2.99 0.46
N VAL A 106 -11.11 1.70 0.15
CA VAL A 106 -10.91 0.60 1.09
C VAL A 106 -9.43 0.29 1.35
N GLY A 107 -8.50 1.00 0.71
CA GLY A 107 -7.05 0.86 0.89
C GLY A 107 -6.41 -0.16 -0.05
N ASP A 108 -7.19 -0.89 -0.84
CA ASP A 108 -6.65 -1.86 -1.79
C ASP A 108 -5.92 -1.14 -2.92
N VAL A 109 -4.70 -1.61 -3.21
CA VAL A 109 -3.87 -1.10 -4.29
C VAL A 109 -3.76 -2.17 -5.36
N SER A 110 -4.35 -1.90 -6.52
CA SER A 110 -4.45 -2.84 -7.62
C SER A 110 -3.83 -2.27 -8.89
N LEU A 111 -3.58 -3.11 -9.87
CA LEU A 111 -3.22 -2.67 -11.21
C LEU A 111 -4.50 -2.46 -12.02
N LEU A 112 -4.67 -1.26 -12.56
CA LEU A 112 -5.73 -0.93 -13.48
C LEU A 112 -5.31 -1.44 -14.86
N LEU A 113 -6.04 -2.45 -15.36
CA LEU A 113 -5.88 -3.07 -16.68
C LEU A 113 -4.63 -3.96 -16.92
N PRO A 114 -4.38 -5.04 -16.17
CA PRO A 114 -3.52 -6.09 -16.69
C PRO A 114 -4.34 -6.96 -17.65
N THR A 115 -4.62 -6.47 -18.88
CA THR A 115 -4.98 -7.40 -19.99
C THR A 115 -3.81 -8.33 -20.29
N VAL A 116 -2.61 -7.98 -19.81
CA VAL A 116 -1.42 -8.82 -19.77
C VAL A 116 -1.29 -9.52 -18.42
N THR A 117 -1.28 -10.85 -18.45
CA THR A 117 -0.82 -11.69 -17.35
C THR A 117 0.60 -11.28 -16.99
N GLN A 118 0.82 -10.82 -15.76
CA GLN A 118 2.17 -10.55 -15.30
C GLN A 118 2.94 -11.85 -15.09
N GLY A 119 4.21 -11.86 -15.51
CA GLY A 119 5.12 -12.93 -15.18
C GLY A 119 5.33 -13.06 -13.68
N ALA A 120 5.67 -14.27 -13.23
CA ALA A 120 6.21 -14.44 -11.90
C ALA A 120 7.51 -13.62 -11.78
N ASN A 121 7.70 -12.96 -10.64
CA ASN A 121 8.78 -12.02 -10.34
C ASN A 121 8.68 -10.66 -11.07
N ALA A 122 7.52 -10.31 -11.64
CA ALA A 122 7.28 -8.92 -12.04
C ALA A 122 7.33 -8.01 -10.81
N ASP A 123 8.06 -6.90 -10.89
CA ASP A 123 8.15 -5.92 -9.82
C ASP A 123 7.42 -4.64 -10.23
N ILE A 124 6.50 -4.17 -9.40
CA ILE A 124 5.77 -2.92 -9.57
C ILE A 124 6.30 -1.89 -8.59
N ARG A 125 6.76 -0.75 -9.12
CA ARG A 125 7.23 0.41 -8.35
C ARG A 125 6.05 1.25 -7.92
N VAL A 126 5.97 1.50 -6.62
CA VAL A 126 5.05 2.49 -6.01
C VAL A 126 5.81 3.69 -5.45
N ASP A 127 7.09 3.82 -5.80
CA ASP A 127 7.93 4.93 -5.39
C ASP A 127 7.47 6.25 -6.00
N GLY A 128 7.44 7.29 -5.17
CA GLY A 128 6.96 8.62 -5.51
C GLY A 128 5.43 8.78 -5.49
N VAL A 129 4.66 7.73 -5.16
CA VAL A 129 3.21 7.87 -5.00
C VAL A 129 2.91 8.63 -3.71
N SER A 130 2.15 9.72 -3.81
CA SER A 130 1.67 10.47 -2.64
C SER A 130 0.25 11.01 -2.84
N PHE A 131 -0.49 11.09 -1.74
CA PHE A 131 -1.85 11.65 -1.71
C PHE A 131 -2.23 12.18 -0.32
N SER A 132 -3.16 13.13 -0.27
CA SER A 132 -3.72 13.63 0.99
C SER A 132 -4.91 12.79 1.43
N ILE A 133 -5.03 12.58 2.76
CA ILE A 133 -6.22 11.94 3.37
C ILE A 133 -7.17 12.94 4.04
N PHE A 134 -6.79 14.21 4.11
CA PHE A 134 -7.66 15.29 4.55
C PHE A 134 -8.19 16.01 3.29
N VAL A 135 -9.51 16.07 3.16
CA VAL A 135 -10.24 16.79 2.11
C VAL A 135 -11.15 17.81 2.77
#